data_AF-A0AAX3CXL2-F1
#
_entry.id   AF-A0AAX3CXL2-F1
#
_cell.length_a   1.000
_cell.length_b   1.000
_cell.length_c   1.000
_cell.angle_alpha   90.00
_cell.angle_beta   90.00
_cell.angle_gamma   90.00
#
_symmetry.space_group_name_H-M   'P 1'
#
loop_
_entity.id
_entity.type
_entity.pdbx_description
1 polymer ?
#
loop_
_entity_poly.entity_id
_entity_poly.type
_entity_poly.pdbx_seq_one_letter_code
_entity_poly.pdbx_strand_id
1 'polypeptide(L)'
;MTSPAITPSKPTDKQAPTVAEDRDKLVAGASKNPSLPDPQILGRWFKALRQHASLSPAEIDLRENFQLSRNEVERLKAQLALRHREVQQQFVALQAASEQLAAAMENNGKQQQELQALTVRANQLEEKNAQWQVVTRKLQSSLKQAQHPALPATDDELADFAAGMAMGFDILGVLEQRNEQDVHVDKAAFLAGISETIRGERRLSQEEFERHLNRANQRVEVAMHKIKQQKEARDNAWLEKFRQEEGIQTAGEQAWYKVIHAGEPLFEDEHSEAALTISVNRRLSDGTVIADTDLTGLVLQEKLSDLPEWLQIVVKDIRLHGEAELAVKVDEYGDPRKYGNYIEHWRIRVIELHAM
;
A
#
# COMPACT_ATOMS: atom_id res chain seq x y z
N MET A 1 31.90 -4.48 -60.66
CA MET A 1 32.05 -3.19 -61.38
C MET A 1 31.89 -2.08 -60.34
N THR A 2 32.93 -1.77 -59.56
CA THR A 2 33.96 -0.72 -59.77
C THR A 2 33.40 0.71 -59.78
N SER A 3 33.45 1.37 -58.60
CA SER A 3 34.02 2.69 -58.20
C SER A 3 34.15 3.85 -59.21
N PRO A 4 34.55 5.09 -58.79
CA PRO A 4 34.58 5.78 -57.47
C PRO A 4 33.92 7.20 -57.56
N ALA A 5 33.66 8.00 -56.52
CA ALA A 5 34.41 8.55 -55.36
C ALA A 5 35.39 9.73 -55.66
N ILE A 6 35.02 10.92 -55.12
CA ILE A 6 35.78 11.84 -54.23
C ILE A 6 36.99 12.65 -54.78
N THR A 7 36.81 13.99 -54.77
CA THR A 7 37.68 15.16 -54.41
C THR A 7 39.19 15.20 -54.70
N PRO A 8 39.78 16.40 -54.95
CA PRO A 8 40.36 17.20 -53.82
C PRO A 8 40.34 18.76 -53.95
N SER A 9 40.30 19.41 -52.77
CA SER A 9 40.95 20.64 -52.25
C SER A 9 41.31 21.91 -53.08
N LYS A 10 40.91 23.09 -52.51
CA LYS A 10 41.49 24.49 -52.42
C LYS A 10 42.83 24.83 -53.14
N PRO A 11 43.26 26.13 -53.35
CA PRO A 11 42.99 27.37 -52.57
C PRO A 11 42.88 28.76 -53.30
N THR A 12 42.43 29.77 -52.53
CA THR A 12 42.74 31.23 -52.37
C THR A 12 43.02 32.25 -53.51
N ASP A 13 42.39 33.43 -53.33
CA ASP A 13 42.83 34.85 -53.45
C ASP A 13 43.08 35.62 -54.78
N LYS A 14 42.41 36.80 -54.80
CA LYS A 14 42.86 38.17 -55.12
C LYS A 14 43.06 38.72 -56.56
N GLN A 15 42.40 39.88 -56.71
CA GLN A 15 42.87 41.20 -57.21
C GLN A 15 42.86 41.55 -58.72
N ALA A 16 42.08 42.63 -59.00
CA ALA A 16 42.39 43.84 -59.81
C ALA A 16 42.71 43.67 -61.31
N PRO A 17 42.63 44.68 -62.21
CA PRO A 17 42.82 46.13 -61.96
C PRO A 17 41.96 47.14 -62.77
N THR A 18 42.23 48.41 -62.45
CA THR A 18 41.84 49.72 -63.00
C THR A 18 42.39 50.00 -64.41
N VAL A 19 41.71 50.81 -65.24
CA VAL A 19 42.36 51.70 -66.24
C VAL A 19 41.57 53.00 -66.36
N ALA A 20 42.31 54.11 -66.33
CA ALA A 20 41.85 55.50 -66.44
C ALA A 20 42.34 56.16 -67.74
N GLU A 21 41.60 57.20 -68.13
CA GLU A 21 42.03 58.51 -68.64
C GLU A 21 42.62 58.74 -70.06
N ASP A 22 41.87 59.59 -70.77
CA ASP A 22 42.26 60.89 -71.34
C ASP A 22 42.59 60.99 -72.86
N ARG A 23 42.00 62.02 -73.48
CA ARG A 23 42.59 62.85 -74.57
C ARG A 23 41.69 64.03 -74.98
N ASP A 24 41.90 65.11 -74.25
CA ASP A 24 42.11 66.53 -74.61
C ASP A 24 42.28 66.97 -76.11
N LYS A 25 41.69 68.15 -76.46
CA LYS A 25 42.30 69.35 -77.13
C LYS A 25 41.50 70.10 -78.24
N LEU A 26 41.36 71.42 -78.04
CA LEU A 26 41.37 72.53 -79.03
C LEU A 26 41.42 73.85 -78.22
N VAL A 27 42.55 74.54 -77.98
CA VAL A 27 43.57 75.24 -78.81
C VAL A 27 43.15 76.66 -79.27
N ALA A 28 44.02 77.62 -78.95
CA ALA A 28 43.95 79.06 -79.20
C ALA A 28 44.63 79.50 -80.51
N GLY A 29 44.27 80.67 -81.04
CA GLY A 29 44.99 81.39 -82.09
C GLY A 29 44.30 82.72 -82.49
N ALA A 30 45.06 83.82 -82.60
CA ALA A 30 44.59 85.20 -82.69
C ALA A 30 44.33 85.74 -84.12
N SER A 31 43.39 86.69 -84.26
CA SER A 31 43.48 88.01 -84.96
C SER A 31 42.20 88.47 -85.70
N LYS A 32 41.94 89.79 -85.62
CA LYS A 32 41.00 90.68 -86.36
C LYS A 32 39.55 90.86 -85.86
N ASN A 33 39.20 92.13 -85.61
CA ASN A 33 37.83 92.70 -85.58
C ASN A 33 37.12 92.47 -86.93
N PRO A 34 35.77 92.45 -86.94
CA PRO A 34 35.05 93.64 -87.40
C PRO A 34 33.80 94.05 -86.57
N SER A 35 33.69 95.38 -86.43
CA SER A 35 32.58 96.31 -86.18
C SER A 35 31.12 95.86 -85.91
N LEU A 36 30.51 96.55 -84.92
CA LEU A 36 29.08 96.77 -84.66
C LEU A 36 28.36 97.60 -85.76
N PRO A 37 27.02 97.56 -85.78
CA PRO A 37 26.17 98.76 -85.89
C PRO A 37 25.10 98.77 -84.77
N ASP A 38 24.51 99.84 -84.24
CA ASP A 38 24.74 101.28 -84.06
C ASP A 38 23.77 101.69 -82.91
N PRO A 39 24.20 102.36 -81.82
CA PRO A 39 23.34 102.69 -80.67
C PRO A 39 22.23 103.72 -80.92
N GLN A 40 22.05 104.24 -82.15
CA GLN A 40 21.00 105.21 -82.46
C GLN A 40 19.58 104.62 -82.65
N ILE A 41 19.45 103.29 -82.76
CA ILE A 41 18.13 102.62 -82.88
C ILE A 41 17.48 102.40 -81.50
N LEU A 42 18.30 102.30 -80.44
CA LEU A 42 17.86 102.25 -79.04
C LEU A 42 17.25 103.59 -78.55
N GLY A 43 17.55 104.69 -79.21
CA GLY A 43 17.00 106.03 -78.89
C GLY A 43 15.59 106.29 -79.45
N ARG A 44 15.14 105.53 -80.46
CA ARG A 44 13.81 105.74 -81.09
C ARG A 44 12.69 104.94 -80.43
N TRP A 45 13.01 103.81 -79.81
CA TRP A 45 12.05 103.03 -79.01
C TRP A 45 11.61 103.75 -77.72
N PHE A 46 12.51 104.50 -77.06
CA PHE A 46 12.21 105.11 -75.76
C PHE A 46 11.39 106.42 -75.81
N LYS A 47 11.20 107.03 -77.00
CA LYS A 47 10.42 108.28 -77.15
C LYS A 47 8.97 108.06 -77.56
N ALA A 48 8.65 106.93 -78.22
CA ALA A 48 7.28 106.55 -78.58
C ALA A 48 6.53 105.83 -77.43
N LEU A 49 7.25 105.16 -76.51
CA LEU A 49 6.67 104.41 -75.40
C LEU A 49 6.17 105.27 -74.22
N ARG A 50 6.33 106.60 -74.28
CA ARG A 50 5.95 107.53 -73.19
C ARG A 50 4.62 108.26 -73.42
N GLN A 51 3.94 108.09 -74.56
CA GLN A 51 2.72 108.85 -74.87
C GLN A 51 1.42 108.04 -74.94
N HIS A 52 1.43 106.72 -74.75
CA HIS A 52 0.20 105.93 -74.60
C HIS A 52 0.35 104.88 -73.50
N ALA A 53 0.39 105.33 -72.25
CA ALA A 53 0.18 104.49 -71.07
C ALA A 53 -1.31 104.56 -70.69
N SER A 54 -2.11 103.67 -71.24
CA SER A 54 -3.46 103.33 -70.75
C SER A 54 -3.75 101.87 -71.12
N LEU A 55 -3.88 101.02 -70.09
CA LEU A 55 -4.07 99.56 -70.13
C LEU A 55 -5.12 99.10 -71.17
N SER A 56 -4.82 98.03 -71.93
CA SER A 56 -5.72 97.51 -72.98
C SER A 56 -6.56 96.30 -72.49
N PRO A 57 -7.79 96.08 -72.99
CA PRO A 57 -8.66 94.97 -72.60
C PRO A 57 -8.07 93.55 -72.73
N ALA A 58 -7.13 93.34 -73.66
CA ALA A 58 -6.47 92.04 -73.85
C ALA A 58 -5.53 91.66 -72.70
N GLU A 59 -5.06 92.62 -71.89
CA GLU A 59 -4.25 92.36 -70.69
C GLU A 59 -5.10 91.98 -69.47
N ILE A 60 -6.41 92.30 -69.49
CA ILE A 60 -7.37 91.93 -68.44
C ILE A 60 -7.82 90.47 -68.63
N ASP A 61 -8.15 90.07 -69.86
CA ASP A 61 -8.48 88.67 -70.20
C ASP A 61 -7.30 87.71 -69.97
N LEU A 62 -6.07 88.16 -70.26
CA LEU A 62 -4.88 87.37 -69.97
C LEU A 62 -4.69 87.18 -68.46
N ARG A 63 -4.95 88.22 -67.67
CA ARG A 63 -4.90 88.15 -66.19
C ARG A 63 -5.99 87.23 -65.65
N GLU A 64 -7.22 87.31 -66.14
CA GLU A 64 -8.30 86.40 -65.70
C GLU A 64 -7.99 84.94 -66.06
N ASN A 65 -7.53 84.66 -67.27
CA ASN A 65 -7.13 83.31 -67.67
C ASN A 65 -5.93 82.78 -66.87
N PHE A 66 -4.94 83.63 -66.57
CA PHE A 66 -3.84 83.26 -65.68
C PHE A 66 -4.33 82.96 -64.26
N GLN A 67 -5.31 83.70 -63.75
CA GLN A 67 -5.89 83.46 -62.42
C GLN A 67 -6.73 82.19 -62.39
N LEU A 68 -7.51 81.90 -63.43
CA LEU A 68 -8.26 80.65 -63.57
C LEU A 68 -7.33 79.45 -63.66
N SER A 69 -6.29 79.52 -64.50
CA SER A 69 -5.27 78.48 -64.60
C SER A 69 -4.54 78.27 -63.26
N ARG A 70 -4.23 79.36 -62.54
CA ARG A 70 -3.65 79.29 -61.19
C ARG A 70 -4.58 78.59 -60.20
N ASN A 71 -5.87 78.93 -60.22
CA ASN A 71 -6.88 78.28 -59.37
C ASN A 71 -7.06 76.80 -59.70
N GLU A 72 -7.01 76.43 -60.98
CA GLU A 72 -7.09 75.05 -61.45
C GLU A 72 -5.86 74.24 -61.04
N VAL A 73 -4.67 74.83 -61.17
CA VAL A 73 -3.41 74.27 -60.68
C VAL A 73 -3.44 74.09 -59.16
N GLU A 74 -3.95 75.05 -58.40
CA GLU A 74 -4.12 74.91 -56.95
C GLU A 74 -5.15 73.83 -56.58
N ARG A 75 -6.23 73.70 -57.34
CA ARG A 75 -7.23 72.64 -57.16
C ARG A 75 -6.64 71.25 -57.44
N LEU A 76 -5.90 71.10 -58.54
CA LEU A 76 -5.22 69.85 -58.89
C LEU A 76 -4.11 69.51 -57.89
N LYS A 77 -3.35 70.50 -57.41
CA LYS A 77 -2.38 70.32 -56.31
C LYS A 77 -3.07 69.85 -55.04
N ALA A 78 -4.21 70.44 -54.67
CA ALA A 78 -4.98 70.00 -53.51
C ALA A 78 -5.52 68.57 -53.66
N GLN A 79 -6.02 68.20 -54.85
CA GLN A 79 -6.45 66.83 -55.14
C GLN A 79 -5.29 65.83 -55.12
N LEU A 80 -4.13 66.20 -55.69
CA LEU A 80 -2.93 65.36 -55.68
C LEU A 80 -2.38 65.19 -54.27
N ALA A 81 -2.44 66.22 -53.43
CA ALA A 81 -2.10 66.15 -52.01
C ALA A 81 -3.08 65.25 -51.23
N LEU A 82 -4.38 65.30 -51.52
CA LEU A 82 -5.38 64.39 -50.93
C LEU A 82 -5.13 62.95 -51.35
N ARG A 83 -4.93 62.67 -52.65
CA ARG A 83 -4.57 61.34 -53.15
C ARG A 83 -3.25 60.84 -52.58
N HIS A 84 -2.24 61.69 -52.45
CA HIS A 84 -0.99 61.35 -51.76
C HIS A 84 -1.23 60.95 -50.31
N ARG A 85 -2.09 61.68 -49.58
CA ARG A 85 -2.46 61.32 -48.20
C ARG A 85 -3.22 60.00 -48.14
N GLU A 86 -4.14 59.74 -49.04
CA GLU A 86 -4.88 58.48 -49.11
C GLU A 86 -3.96 57.29 -49.40
N VAL A 87 -3.06 57.41 -50.38
CA VAL A 87 -2.06 56.37 -50.70
C VAL A 87 -1.11 56.17 -49.52
N GLN A 88 -0.68 57.26 -48.86
CA GLN A 88 0.15 57.17 -47.67
C GLN A 88 -0.57 56.46 -46.51
N GLN A 89 -1.85 56.75 -46.30
CA GLN A 89 -2.68 56.08 -45.30
C GLN A 89 -2.87 54.59 -45.64
N GLN A 90 -3.12 54.25 -46.90
CA GLN A 90 -3.21 52.86 -47.35
C GLN A 90 -1.89 52.10 -47.18
N PHE A 91 -0.75 52.75 -47.45
CA PHE A 91 0.57 52.16 -47.23
C PHE A 91 0.82 51.86 -45.75
N VAL A 92 0.52 52.81 -44.86
CA VAL A 92 0.62 52.61 -43.40
C VAL A 92 -0.32 51.50 -42.92
N ALA A 93 -1.55 51.44 -43.44
CA ALA A 93 -2.51 50.38 -43.09
C ALA A 93 -2.05 48.99 -43.58
N LEU A 94 -1.49 48.90 -44.78
CA LEU A 94 -0.94 47.66 -45.33
C LEU A 94 0.28 47.19 -44.52
N GLN A 95 1.15 48.12 -44.12
CA GLN A 95 2.29 47.82 -43.26
C GLN A 95 1.82 47.30 -41.89
N ALA A 96 0.85 47.96 -41.26
CA ALA A 96 0.27 47.50 -39.99
C ALA A 96 -0.39 46.11 -40.12
N ALA A 97 -1.10 45.85 -41.23
CA ALA A 97 -1.69 44.53 -41.50
C ALA A 97 -0.62 43.45 -41.72
N SER A 98 0.48 43.78 -42.42
CA SER A 98 1.62 42.87 -42.60
C SER A 98 2.33 42.56 -41.29
N GLU A 99 2.50 43.55 -40.41
CA GLU A 99 3.07 43.37 -39.06
C GLU A 99 2.16 42.48 -38.19
N GLN A 100 0.83 42.69 -38.25
CA GLN A 100 -0.14 41.84 -37.56
C GLN A 100 -0.12 40.39 -38.07
N LEU A 101 0.00 40.20 -39.39
CA LEU A 101 0.10 38.85 -39.98
C LEU A 101 1.40 38.16 -39.55
N ALA A 102 2.53 38.87 -39.54
CA ALA A 102 3.80 38.35 -39.05
C ALA A 102 3.72 37.94 -37.58
N ALA A 103 3.12 38.78 -36.73
CA ALA A 103 2.90 38.46 -35.32
C ALA A 103 1.95 37.26 -35.13
N ALA A 104 0.90 37.14 -35.95
CA ALA A 104 -0.01 36.00 -35.92
C ALA A 104 0.67 34.68 -36.36
N MET A 105 1.54 34.73 -37.38
CA MET A 105 2.35 33.58 -37.80
C MET A 105 3.33 33.15 -36.72
N GLU A 106 3.99 34.09 -36.04
CA GLU A 106 4.89 33.80 -34.93
C GLU A 106 4.13 33.16 -33.75
N ASN A 107 2.96 33.69 -33.40
CA ASN A 107 2.11 33.14 -32.35
C ASN A 107 1.59 31.73 -32.69
N ASN A 108 1.20 31.49 -33.95
CA ASN A 108 0.79 30.17 -34.40
C ASN A 108 1.97 29.17 -34.33
N GLY A 109 3.17 29.60 -34.74
CA GLY A 109 4.40 28.82 -34.60
C GLY A 109 4.71 28.46 -33.14
N LYS A 110 4.58 29.42 -32.22
CA LYS A 110 4.72 29.18 -30.76
C LYS A 110 3.67 28.19 -30.24
N GLN A 111 2.40 28.35 -30.61
CA GLN A 111 1.33 27.44 -30.22
C GLN A 111 1.55 26.01 -30.76
N GLN A 112 2.02 25.88 -32.00
CA GLN A 112 2.31 24.58 -32.59
C GLN A 112 3.47 23.88 -31.87
N GLN A 113 4.50 24.63 -31.48
CA GLN A 113 5.59 24.12 -30.65
C GLN A 113 5.09 23.68 -29.26
N GLU A 114 4.21 24.45 -28.63
CA GLU A 114 3.62 24.10 -27.34
C GLU A 114 2.77 22.82 -27.43
N LEU A 115 1.94 22.67 -28.46
CA LEU A 115 1.17 21.45 -28.71
C LEU A 115 2.06 20.22 -28.94
N GLN A 116 3.16 20.39 -29.68
CA GLN A 116 4.16 19.32 -29.86
C GLN A 116 4.82 18.95 -28.53
N ALA A 117 5.21 19.94 -27.73
CA ALA A 117 5.78 19.72 -26.40
C ALA A 117 4.80 19.01 -25.45
N LEU A 118 3.52 19.41 -25.47
CA LEU A 118 2.46 18.76 -24.71
C LEU A 118 2.21 17.32 -25.18
N THR A 119 2.26 17.07 -26.48
CA THR A 119 2.10 15.71 -27.05
C THR A 119 3.24 14.80 -26.61
N VAL A 120 4.49 15.26 -26.69
CA VAL A 120 5.65 14.49 -26.20
C VAL A 120 5.52 14.21 -24.70
N ARG A 121 5.11 15.21 -23.91
CA ARG A 121 4.88 15.04 -22.47
C ARG A 121 3.76 14.05 -22.17
N ALA A 122 2.67 14.08 -22.94
CA ALA A 122 1.56 13.14 -22.81
C ALA A 122 2.02 11.70 -23.09
N ASN A 123 2.77 11.47 -24.17
CA ASN A 123 3.32 10.16 -24.51
C ASN A 123 4.28 9.66 -23.40
N GLN A 124 5.14 10.53 -22.86
CA GLN A 124 6.01 10.17 -21.74
C GLN A 124 5.23 9.79 -20.48
N LEU A 125 4.12 10.47 -20.20
CA LEU A 125 3.25 10.13 -19.07
C LEU A 125 2.54 8.80 -19.29
N GLU A 126 2.08 8.54 -20.52
CA GLU A 126 1.48 7.26 -20.90
C GLU A 126 2.47 6.11 -20.75
N GLU A 127 3.70 6.25 -21.24
CA GLU A 127 4.77 5.26 -21.07
C GLU A 127 5.07 5.00 -19.59
N LYS A 128 5.21 6.05 -18.78
CA LYS A 128 5.42 5.91 -17.33
C LYS A 128 4.24 5.20 -16.67
N ASN A 129 3.00 5.53 -17.06
CA ASN A 129 1.81 4.87 -16.54
C ASN A 129 1.80 3.38 -16.91
N ALA A 130 2.13 3.03 -18.15
CA ALA A 130 2.26 1.64 -18.59
C ALA A 130 3.35 0.89 -17.80
N GLN A 131 4.51 1.51 -17.54
CA GLN A 131 5.56 0.94 -16.70
C GLN A 131 5.08 0.71 -15.27
N TRP A 132 4.39 1.70 -14.68
CA TRP A 132 3.80 1.57 -13.34
C TRP A 132 2.80 0.42 -13.27
N GLN A 133 1.93 0.27 -14.26
CA GLN A 133 0.98 -0.85 -14.31
C GLN A 133 1.69 -2.21 -14.37
N VAL A 134 2.78 -2.33 -15.12
CA VAL A 134 3.58 -3.57 -15.17
C VAL A 134 4.22 -3.86 -13.81
N VAL A 135 4.82 -2.86 -13.16
CA VAL A 135 5.42 -3.03 -11.82
C VAL A 135 4.35 -3.41 -10.79
N THR A 136 3.20 -2.73 -10.78
CA THR A 136 2.09 -3.06 -9.89
C THR A 136 1.58 -4.48 -10.14
N ARG A 137 1.44 -4.91 -11.39
CA ARG A 137 1.02 -6.28 -11.72
C ARG A 137 2.03 -7.32 -11.24
N LYS A 138 3.33 -7.09 -11.46
CA LYS A 138 4.41 -7.95 -10.96
C LYS A 138 4.40 -8.04 -9.45
N LEU A 139 4.28 -6.90 -8.77
CA LEU A 139 4.17 -6.84 -7.32
C LEU A 139 2.94 -7.62 -6.84
N GLN A 140 1.77 -7.42 -7.45
CA GLN A 140 0.56 -8.17 -7.13
C GLN A 140 0.74 -9.68 -7.35
N SER A 141 1.37 -10.11 -8.45
CA SER A 141 1.63 -11.54 -8.69
C SER A 141 2.63 -12.12 -7.69
N SER A 142 3.70 -11.39 -7.38
CA SER A 142 4.68 -11.80 -6.37
C SER A 142 4.07 -11.84 -4.97
N LEU A 143 3.18 -10.91 -4.63
CA LEU A 143 2.43 -10.91 -3.38
C LEU A 143 1.46 -12.10 -3.31
N LYS A 144 0.75 -12.42 -4.40
CA LYS A 144 -0.10 -13.62 -4.47
C LYS A 144 0.70 -14.92 -4.33
N GLN A 145 1.84 -15.02 -5.01
CA GLN A 145 2.76 -16.16 -4.89
C GLN A 145 3.38 -16.26 -3.50
N ALA A 146 3.65 -15.13 -2.84
CA ALA A 146 4.15 -15.11 -1.46
C ALA A 146 3.07 -15.52 -0.45
N GLN A 147 1.79 -15.20 -0.71
CA GLN A 147 0.66 -15.62 0.13
C GLN A 147 0.34 -17.11 -0.05
N HIS A 148 0.42 -17.61 -1.28
CA HIS A 148 0.21 -19.02 -1.60
C HIS A 148 1.26 -19.46 -2.63
N PRO A 149 2.43 -19.95 -2.17
CA PRO A 149 3.39 -20.55 -3.08
C PRO A 149 2.74 -21.74 -3.78
N ALA A 150 3.08 -21.95 -5.05
CA ALA A 150 2.67 -23.16 -5.75
C ALA A 150 3.18 -24.39 -5.00
N LEU A 151 2.42 -25.49 -5.06
CA LEU A 151 2.90 -26.76 -4.52
C LEU A 151 4.24 -27.13 -5.16
N PRO A 152 5.13 -27.80 -4.40
CA PRO A 152 6.36 -28.33 -4.96
C PRO A 152 6.10 -29.29 -6.13
N ALA A 153 7.07 -29.39 -7.03
CA ALA A 153 6.88 -30.09 -8.31
C ALA A 153 7.39 -31.53 -8.30
N THR A 154 8.29 -31.87 -7.37
CA THR A 154 8.91 -33.19 -7.27
C THR A 154 8.40 -33.97 -6.06
N ASP A 155 8.45 -35.30 -6.13
CA ASP A 155 8.01 -36.17 -5.02
C ASP A 155 8.84 -35.92 -3.75
N ASP A 156 10.15 -35.68 -3.88
CA ASP A 156 11.03 -35.39 -2.73
C ASP A 156 10.64 -34.06 -2.07
N GLU A 157 10.45 -32.99 -2.85
CA GLU A 157 10.00 -31.71 -2.30
C GLU A 157 8.58 -31.79 -1.72
N LEU A 158 7.70 -32.62 -2.28
CA LEU A 158 6.37 -32.89 -1.76
C LEU A 158 6.42 -33.65 -0.43
N ALA A 159 7.36 -34.58 -0.27
CA ALA A 159 7.60 -35.29 1.00
C ALA A 159 8.08 -34.31 2.08
N ASP A 160 9.03 -33.43 1.76
CA ASP A 160 9.51 -32.38 2.67
C ASP A 160 8.39 -31.39 3.02
N PHE A 161 7.57 -31.01 2.04
CA PHE A 161 6.40 -30.14 2.25
C PHE A 161 5.37 -30.80 3.17
N ALA A 162 5.08 -32.09 2.99
CA ALA A 162 4.18 -32.84 3.86
C ALA A 162 4.72 -32.98 5.29
N ALA A 163 6.04 -33.18 5.45
CA ALA A 163 6.68 -33.18 6.76
C ALA A 163 6.54 -31.82 7.47
N GLY A 164 6.71 -30.72 6.72
CA GLY A 164 6.45 -29.37 7.22
C GLY A 164 4.98 -29.14 7.60
N MET A 165 4.03 -29.66 6.82
CA MET A 165 2.60 -29.62 7.16
C MET A 165 2.29 -30.38 8.45
N ALA A 166 2.88 -31.56 8.65
CA ALA A 166 2.70 -32.35 9.87
C ALA A 166 3.12 -31.55 11.13
N MET A 167 4.30 -30.92 11.11
CA MET A 167 4.73 -30.02 12.19
C MET A 167 3.78 -28.82 12.35
N GLY A 168 3.25 -28.30 11.25
CA GLY A 168 2.24 -27.23 11.27
C GLY A 168 0.95 -27.64 11.98
N PHE A 169 0.48 -28.88 11.80
CA PHE A 169 -0.68 -29.42 12.51
C PHE A 169 -0.41 -29.58 14.01
N ASP A 170 0.78 -30.07 14.39
CA ASP A 170 1.17 -30.17 15.80
C ASP A 170 1.20 -28.79 16.47
N ILE A 171 1.77 -27.79 15.79
CA ILE A 171 1.76 -26.39 16.24
C ILE A 171 0.34 -25.87 16.39
N LEU A 172 -0.55 -26.16 15.42
CA LEU A 172 -1.94 -25.72 15.49
C LEU A 172 -2.64 -26.30 16.73
N GLY A 173 -2.42 -27.58 17.06
CA GLY A 173 -2.94 -28.19 18.28
C GLY A 173 -2.48 -27.48 19.56
N VAL A 174 -1.19 -27.10 19.64
CA VAL A 174 -0.67 -26.30 20.76
C VAL A 174 -1.34 -24.93 20.84
N LEU A 175 -1.57 -24.27 19.71
CA LEU A 175 -2.22 -22.95 19.67
C LEU A 175 -3.72 -23.03 20.03
N GLU A 176 -4.40 -24.11 19.65
CA GLU A 176 -5.79 -24.38 20.00
C GLU A 176 -5.94 -24.65 21.49
N GLN A 177 -5.10 -25.51 22.06
CA GLN A 177 -5.06 -25.74 23.51
C GLN A 177 -4.82 -24.44 24.28
N ARG A 178 -3.90 -23.59 23.82
CA ARG A 178 -3.68 -22.26 24.42
C ARG A 178 -4.92 -21.37 24.33
N ASN A 179 -5.65 -21.43 23.22
CA ASN A 179 -6.87 -20.64 23.04
C ASN A 179 -8.00 -21.11 23.96
N GLU A 180 -8.14 -22.43 24.18
CA GLU A 180 -9.06 -22.98 25.19
C GLU A 180 -8.72 -22.52 26.61
N GLN A 181 -7.44 -22.23 26.85
CA GLN A 181 -6.92 -21.70 28.11
C GLN A 181 -6.97 -20.15 28.18
N ASP A 182 -7.75 -19.49 27.33
CA ASP A 182 -7.81 -18.01 27.20
C ASP A 182 -6.48 -17.33 26.80
N VAL A 183 -5.48 -18.08 26.30
CA VAL A 183 -4.20 -17.54 25.83
C VAL A 183 -4.24 -17.35 24.32
N HIS A 184 -4.64 -16.16 23.88
CA HIS A 184 -4.68 -15.85 22.46
C HIS A 184 -3.27 -15.59 21.87
N VAL A 185 -2.99 -16.24 20.75
CA VAL A 185 -1.76 -16.10 19.96
C VAL A 185 -2.11 -15.60 18.57
N ASP A 186 -1.48 -14.51 18.14
CA ASP A 186 -1.55 -14.04 16.76
C ASP A 186 -0.81 -15.05 15.85
N LYS A 187 -1.59 -15.82 15.08
CA LYS A 187 -1.07 -16.88 14.21
C LYS A 187 -0.14 -16.35 13.12
N ALA A 188 -0.38 -15.13 12.61
CA ALA A 188 0.43 -14.53 11.57
C ALA A 188 1.81 -14.12 12.12
N ALA A 189 1.83 -13.47 13.29
CA ALA A 189 3.07 -13.11 13.97
C ALA A 189 3.86 -14.36 14.42
N PHE A 190 3.17 -15.39 14.90
CA PHE A 190 3.80 -16.65 15.31
C PHE A 190 4.43 -17.39 14.14
N LEU A 191 3.71 -17.51 13.00
CA LEU A 191 4.25 -18.10 11.77
C LEU A 191 5.44 -17.30 11.23
N ALA A 192 5.39 -15.96 11.31
CA ALA A 192 6.51 -15.11 10.92
C ALA A 192 7.78 -15.42 11.74
N GLY A 193 7.65 -15.64 13.06
CA GLY A 193 8.76 -16.03 13.93
C GLY A 193 9.34 -17.41 13.60
N ILE A 194 8.49 -18.41 13.32
CA ILE A 194 8.91 -19.74 12.87
C ILE A 194 9.65 -19.64 11.53
N SER A 195 9.05 -18.95 10.56
CA SER A 195 9.61 -18.80 9.22
C SER A 195 10.96 -18.08 9.24
N GLU A 196 11.14 -17.08 10.11
CA GLU A 196 12.41 -16.37 10.31
C GLU A 196 13.47 -17.33 10.86
N THR A 197 13.12 -18.13 11.88
CA THR A 197 14.03 -19.11 12.50
C THR A 197 14.49 -20.17 11.50
N ILE A 198 13.58 -20.70 10.67
CA ILE A 198 13.92 -21.70 9.63
C ILE A 198 14.88 -21.12 8.58
N ARG A 199 14.79 -19.81 8.28
CA ARG A 199 15.72 -19.13 7.37
C ARG A 199 17.08 -18.83 8.01
N GLY A 200 17.27 -19.14 9.30
CA GLY A 200 18.47 -18.78 10.06
C GLY A 200 18.56 -17.26 10.33
N GLU A 201 17.46 -16.54 10.18
CA GLU A 201 17.37 -15.11 10.46
C GLU A 201 17.08 -14.89 11.95
N ARG A 202 17.59 -13.78 12.49
CA ARG A 202 17.27 -13.34 13.85
C ARG A 202 17.29 -11.82 13.93
N ARG A 203 16.12 -11.21 13.78
CA ARG A 203 15.97 -9.74 13.77
C ARG A 203 15.84 -9.15 15.17
N LEU A 204 15.37 -9.92 16.15
CA LEU A 204 15.35 -9.50 17.55
C LEU A 204 16.75 -9.67 18.16
N SER A 205 17.22 -8.65 18.88
CA SER A 205 18.40 -8.80 19.75
C SER A 205 18.16 -9.88 20.82
N GLN A 206 19.24 -10.39 21.43
CA GLN A 206 19.13 -11.41 22.49
C GLN A 206 18.22 -10.94 23.63
N GLU A 207 18.43 -9.71 24.09
CA GLU A 207 17.66 -9.11 25.19
C GLU A 207 16.18 -8.94 24.82
N GLU A 208 15.87 -8.46 23.61
CA GLU A 208 14.49 -8.33 23.16
C GLU A 208 13.79 -9.67 23.04
N PHE A 209 14.48 -10.68 22.47
CA PHE A 209 13.96 -12.03 22.35
C PHE A 209 13.60 -12.61 23.72
N GLU A 210 14.52 -12.56 24.69
CA GLU A 210 14.27 -13.06 26.05
C GLU A 210 13.12 -12.32 26.74
N ARG A 211 13.10 -10.99 26.64
CA ARG A 211 12.02 -10.17 27.22
C ARG A 211 10.65 -10.54 26.66
N HIS A 212 10.53 -10.69 25.34
CA HIS A 212 9.26 -11.03 24.70
C HIS A 212 8.86 -12.50 24.92
N LEU A 213 9.84 -13.42 24.97
CA LEU A 213 9.60 -14.82 25.30
C LEU A 213 9.11 -14.97 26.75
N ASN A 214 9.76 -14.30 27.71
CA ASN A 214 9.33 -14.29 29.11
C ASN A 214 7.91 -13.74 29.26
N ARG A 215 7.58 -12.65 28.57
CA ARG A 215 6.21 -12.13 28.55
C ARG A 215 5.21 -13.13 27.96
N ALA A 216 5.59 -13.88 26.93
CA ALA A 216 4.74 -14.92 26.36
C ALA A 216 4.49 -16.07 27.36
N ASN A 217 5.54 -16.53 28.04
CA ASN A 217 5.44 -17.58 29.07
C ASN A 217 4.60 -17.14 30.27
N GLN A 218 4.79 -15.91 30.75
CA GLN A 218 3.98 -15.35 31.84
C GLN A 218 2.48 -15.33 31.51
N ARG A 219 2.08 -15.08 30.26
CA ARG A 219 0.65 -15.15 29.88
C ARG A 219 0.09 -16.57 30.05
N VAL A 220 0.88 -17.59 29.73
CA VAL A 220 0.49 -19.00 29.92
C VAL A 220 0.41 -19.32 31.41
N GLU A 221 1.41 -18.93 32.20
CA GLU A 221 1.41 -19.17 33.65
C GLU A 221 0.22 -18.52 34.36
N VAL A 222 -0.10 -17.27 34.02
CA VAL A 222 -1.27 -16.56 34.56
C VAL A 222 -2.57 -17.27 34.19
N ALA A 223 -2.71 -17.73 32.95
CA ALA A 223 -3.87 -18.50 32.52
C ALA A 223 -4.00 -19.83 33.27
N MET A 224 -2.90 -20.58 33.42
CA MET A 224 -2.89 -21.84 34.16
C MET A 224 -3.28 -21.63 35.62
N HIS A 225 -2.75 -20.59 36.25
CA HIS A 225 -3.10 -20.24 37.62
C HIS A 225 -4.58 -19.89 37.76
N LYS A 226 -5.15 -19.11 36.82
CA LYS A 226 -6.57 -18.77 36.79
C LYS A 226 -7.45 -20.03 36.66
N ILE A 227 -7.11 -20.93 35.74
CA ILE A 227 -7.85 -22.20 35.55
C ILE A 227 -7.81 -23.04 36.82
N LYS A 228 -6.62 -23.18 37.43
CA LYS A 228 -6.46 -23.89 38.70
C LYS A 228 -7.34 -23.29 39.80
N GLN A 229 -7.29 -21.98 39.99
CA GLN A 229 -8.12 -21.29 40.99
C GLN A 229 -9.62 -21.46 40.74
N GLN A 230 -10.06 -21.39 39.48
CA GLN A 230 -11.46 -21.62 39.12
C GLN A 230 -11.90 -23.05 39.43
N LYS A 231 -11.05 -24.04 39.12
CA LYS A 231 -11.29 -25.45 39.45
C LYS A 231 -11.38 -25.64 40.96
N GLU A 232 -10.41 -25.15 41.72
CA GLU A 232 -10.41 -25.23 43.19
C GLU A 232 -11.64 -24.55 43.81
N ALA A 233 -12.02 -23.36 43.32
CA ALA A 233 -13.21 -22.66 43.82
C ALA A 233 -14.50 -23.44 43.55
N ARG A 234 -14.64 -24.03 42.35
CA ARG A 234 -15.77 -24.89 41.98
C ARG A 234 -15.81 -26.14 42.85
N ASP A 235 -14.68 -26.82 42.97
CA ASP A 235 -14.54 -28.06 43.74
C ASP A 235 -14.87 -27.83 45.22
N ASN A 236 -14.38 -26.74 45.81
CA ASN A 236 -14.72 -26.35 47.19
C ASN A 236 -16.21 -26.02 47.35
N ALA A 237 -16.80 -25.27 46.40
CA ALA A 237 -18.22 -24.95 46.44
C ALA A 237 -19.11 -26.19 46.30
N TRP A 238 -18.68 -27.18 45.52
CA TRP A 238 -19.36 -28.47 45.41
C TRP A 238 -19.23 -29.28 46.70
N LEU A 239 -18.03 -29.38 47.28
CA LEU A 239 -17.80 -30.11 48.53
C LEU A 239 -18.66 -29.55 49.67
N GLU A 240 -18.74 -28.22 49.83
CA GLU A 240 -19.53 -27.64 50.92
C GLU A 240 -21.03 -27.82 50.74
N LYS A 241 -21.52 -27.94 49.50
CA LYS A 241 -22.91 -28.35 49.25
C LYS A 241 -23.12 -29.82 49.61
N PHE A 242 -22.22 -30.70 49.15
CA PHE A 242 -22.30 -32.14 49.43
C PHE A 242 -22.31 -32.40 50.94
N ARG A 243 -21.43 -31.75 51.71
CA ARG A 243 -21.33 -31.90 53.16
C ARG A 243 -22.54 -31.39 53.95
N GLN A 244 -23.39 -30.57 53.34
CA GLN A 244 -24.63 -30.08 53.96
C GLN A 244 -25.81 -31.02 53.75
N GLU A 245 -25.66 -32.06 52.93
CA GLU A 245 -26.71 -33.04 52.74
C GLU A 245 -26.97 -33.85 54.02
N GLU A 246 -28.21 -34.31 54.16
CA GLU A 246 -28.59 -35.19 55.27
C GLU A 246 -27.96 -36.58 55.09
N GLY A 247 -27.46 -37.16 56.19
CA GLY A 247 -26.87 -38.51 56.20
C GLY A 247 -25.42 -38.58 55.75
N ILE A 248 -24.73 -37.44 55.60
CA ILE A 248 -23.29 -37.41 55.31
C ILE A 248 -22.47 -37.86 56.52
N GLN A 249 -21.57 -38.80 56.26
CA GLN A 249 -20.59 -39.34 57.17
C GLN A 249 -19.16 -38.99 56.70
N THR A 250 -18.18 -39.14 57.59
CA THR A 250 -16.76 -38.89 57.28
C THR A 250 -15.99 -40.20 57.22
N ALA A 251 -15.14 -40.36 56.21
CA ALA A 251 -14.21 -41.47 56.05
C ALA A 251 -12.78 -40.92 56.03
N GLY A 252 -12.16 -40.83 57.21
CA GLY A 252 -10.88 -40.15 57.39
C GLY A 252 -10.97 -38.64 57.15
N GLU A 253 -9.86 -38.03 56.73
CA GLU A 253 -9.77 -36.57 56.50
C GLU A 253 -9.90 -36.18 55.02
N GLN A 254 -9.88 -37.17 54.14
CA GLN A 254 -9.94 -37.01 52.69
C GLN A 254 -11.31 -37.30 52.08
N ALA A 255 -12.24 -37.97 52.78
CA ALA A 255 -13.50 -38.38 52.18
C ALA A 255 -14.73 -38.12 53.06
N TRP A 256 -15.82 -37.75 52.40
CA TRP A 256 -17.17 -37.66 52.97
C TRP A 256 -18.08 -38.53 52.13
N TYR A 257 -19.03 -39.22 52.74
CA TYR A 257 -19.88 -40.15 52.02
C TYR A 257 -21.29 -40.21 52.55
N LYS A 258 -22.19 -40.70 51.71
CA LYS A 258 -23.59 -40.97 51.97
C LYS A 258 -23.87 -42.42 51.60
N VAL A 259 -24.49 -43.16 52.50
CA VAL A 259 -24.99 -44.50 52.18
C VAL A 259 -26.24 -44.33 51.31
N ILE A 260 -26.17 -44.79 50.06
CA ILE A 260 -27.30 -44.80 49.13
C ILE A 260 -28.12 -46.07 49.31
N HIS A 261 -27.44 -47.20 49.49
CA HIS A 261 -28.04 -48.48 49.79
C HIS A 261 -27.18 -49.23 50.80
N ALA A 262 -27.78 -49.62 51.92
CA ALA A 262 -27.16 -50.53 52.88
C ALA A 262 -27.48 -51.96 52.45
N GLY A 263 -26.45 -52.71 52.10
CA GLY A 263 -26.58 -54.10 51.69
C GLY A 263 -26.47 -55.09 52.85
N GLU A 264 -26.42 -56.38 52.51
CA GLU A 264 -26.34 -57.51 53.45
C GLU A 264 -25.57 -58.68 52.81
N PRO A 265 -24.92 -59.56 53.61
CA PRO A 265 -24.77 -59.50 55.06
C PRO A 265 -23.70 -58.50 55.50
N LEU A 266 -23.60 -58.27 56.83
CA LEU A 266 -22.44 -57.59 57.42
C LEU A 266 -21.17 -58.41 57.18
N PHE A 267 -20.02 -57.74 57.05
CA PHE A 267 -18.73 -58.42 57.04
C PHE A 267 -18.43 -58.92 58.46
N GLU A 268 -18.49 -60.24 58.66
CA GLU A 268 -18.38 -60.86 60.00
C GLU A 268 -16.93 -60.91 60.53
N ASP A 269 -15.93 -60.85 59.64
CA ASP A 269 -14.51 -60.88 60.01
C ASP A 269 -13.70 -59.85 59.21
N GLU A 270 -13.08 -58.90 59.93
CA GLU A 270 -12.17 -57.91 59.35
C GLU A 270 -10.85 -58.53 58.83
N HIS A 271 -10.53 -59.76 59.25
CA HIS A 271 -9.36 -60.54 58.85
C HIS A 271 -9.72 -61.63 57.85
N SER A 272 -10.91 -61.56 57.24
CA SER A 272 -11.29 -62.47 56.18
C SER A 272 -10.30 -62.41 55.03
N GLU A 273 -9.75 -63.56 54.66
CA GLU A 273 -8.88 -63.71 53.50
C GLU A 273 -9.64 -63.54 52.16
N ALA A 274 -10.97 -63.46 52.21
CA ALA A 274 -11.82 -63.30 51.04
C ALA A 274 -11.69 -61.90 50.42
N ALA A 275 -11.61 -61.85 49.10
CA ALA A 275 -11.51 -60.60 48.35
C ALA A 275 -12.88 -60.03 48.03
N LEU A 276 -13.01 -58.71 48.15
CA LEU A 276 -14.18 -57.95 47.77
C LEU A 276 -14.04 -57.48 46.34
N THR A 277 -15.08 -57.68 45.55
CA THR A 277 -15.21 -57.05 44.23
C THR A 277 -15.92 -55.70 44.39
N ILE A 278 -15.23 -54.62 44.07
CA ILE A 278 -15.71 -53.25 44.23
C ILE A 278 -15.80 -52.57 42.86
N SER A 279 -16.99 -52.06 42.54
CA SER A 279 -17.21 -51.15 41.41
C SER A 279 -17.03 -49.71 41.90
N VAL A 280 -16.30 -48.93 41.11
CA VAL A 280 -16.03 -47.51 41.33
C VAL A 280 -16.42 -46.71 40.08
N ASN A 281 -17.17 -45.63 40.27
CA ASN A 281 -17.43 -44.62 39.27
C ASN A 281 -16.86 -43.30 39.79
N ARG A 282 -15.91 -42.70 39.04
CA ARG A 282 -15.22 -41.45 39.39
C ARG A 282 -15.62 -40.36 38.43
N ARG A 283 -16.00 -39.21 38.99
CA ARG A 283 -16.36 -38.01 38.24
C ARG A 283 -15.67 -36.79 38.82
N LEU A 284 -15.39 -35.80 37.99
CA LEU A 284 -15.05 -34.46 38.46
C LEU A 284 -16.29 -33.81 39.10
N SER A 285 -16.08 -32.78 39.92
CA SER A 285 -17.17 -32.01 40.56
C SER A 285 -18.14 -31.33 39.57
N ASP A 286 -17.75 -31.19 38.29
CA ASP A 286 -18.61 -30.71 37.21
C ASP A 286 -19.43 -31.81 36.51
N GLY A 287 -19.27 -33.07 36.93
CA GLY A 287 -19.96 -34.23 36.38
C GLY A 287 -19.21 -34.97 35.27
N THR A 288 -18.07 -34.48 34.82
CA THR A 288 -17.24 -35.17 33.81
C THR A 288 -16.80 -36.53 34.33
N VAL A 289 -17.10 -37.60 33.60
CA VAL A 289 -16.71 -38.98 33.96
C VAL A 289 -15.22 -39.18 33.71
N ILE A 290 -14.50 -39.64 34.72
CA ILE A 290 -13.05 -39.91 34.68
C ILE A 290 -12.81 -41.40 34.50
N ALA A 291 -13.52 -42.22 35.29
CA ALA A 291 -13.40 -43.66 35.25
C ALA A 291 -14.74 -44.29 35.63
N ASP A 292 -15.13 -45.34 34.90
CA ASP A 292 -16.36 -46.06 35.17
C ASP A 292 -16.11 -47.57 35.00
N THR A 293 -16.01 -48.24 36.14
CA THR A 293 -15.76 -49.69 36.18
C THR A 293 -16.94 -50.50 35.61
N ASP A 294 -18.16 -49.96 35.61
CA ASP A 294 -19.32 -50.64 35.04
C ASP A 294 -19.29 -50.62 33.51
N LEU A 295 -18.75 -49.56 32.92
CA LEU A 295 -18.58 -49.45 31.46
C LEU A 295 -17.37 -50.24 30.96
N THR A 296 -16.30 -50.30 31.75
CA THR A 296 -15.03 -50.93 31.36
C THR A 296 -14.96 -52.41 31.74
N GLY A 297 -15.78 -52.87 32.70
CA GLY A 297 -15.70 -54.21 33.27
C GLY A 297 -14.49 -54.44 34.18
N LEU A 298 -13.66 -53.41 34.40
CA LEU A 298 -12.49 -53.46 35.28
C LEU A 298 -12.93 -53.21 36.71
N VAL A 299 -13.06 -54.25 37.52
CA VAL A 299 -13.43 -54.14 38.94
C VAL A 299 -12.19 -54.20 39.83
N LEU A 300 -12.23 -53.52 40.98
CA LEU A 300 -11.22 -53.67 42.02
C LEU A 300 -11.51 -54.95 42.80
N GLN A 301 -10.54 -55.86 42.88
CA GLN A 301 -10.67 -57.07 43.67
C GLN A 301 -9.56 -57.11 44.71
N GLU A 302 -9.91 -56.78 45.96
CA GLU A 302 -8.94 -56.67 47.05
C GLU A 302 -9.55 -57.15 48.36
N LYS A 303 -8.72 -57.62 49.30
CA LYS A 303 -9.19 -57.95 50.65
C LYS A 303 -9.59 -56.69 51.39
N LEU A 304 -10.55 -56.81 52.30
CA LEU A 304 -10.98 -55.67 53.12
C LEU A 304 -9.80 -55.05 53.90
N SER A 305 -8.85 -55.87 54.37
CA SER A 305 -7.64 -55.42 55.07
C SER A 305 -6.65 -54.66 54.19
N ASP A 306 -6.64 -54.93 52.89
CA ASP A 306 -5.67 -54.37 51.94
C ASP A 306 -6.15 -53.04 51.33
N LEU A 307 -7.44 -52.72 51.50
CA LEU A 307 -7.99 -51.43 51.11
C LEU A 307 -7.42 -50.30 51.99
N PRO A 308 -7.29 -49.07 51.45
CA PRO A 308 -6.96 -47.90 52.27
C PRO A 308 -7.96 -47.71 53.43
N GLU A 309 -7.48 -47.30 54.61
CA GLU A 309 -8.30 -47.19 55.84
C GLU A 309 -9.61 -46.42 55.63
N TRP A 310 -9.58 -45.31 54.89
CA TRP A 310 -10.78 -44.52 54.61
C TRP A 310 -11.81 -45.30 53.79
N LEU A 311 -11.37 -46.12 52.85
CA LEU A 311 -12.25 -46.93 52.02
C LEU A 311 -12.81 -48.12 52.80
N GLN A 312 -12.03 -48.68 53.74
CA GLN A 312 -12.52 -49.71 54.65
C GLN A 312 -13.72 -49.22 55.46
N ILE A 313 -13.68 -47.97 55.96
CA ILE A 313 -14.81 -47.35 56.68
C ILE A 313 -16.07 -47.37 55.82
N VAL A 314 -15.97 -46.86 54.59
CA VAL A 314 -17.12 -46.78 53.66
C VAL A 314 -17.67 -48.17 53.35
N VAL A 315 -16.79 -49.11 53.00
CA VAL A 315 -17.16 -50.48 52.63
C VAL A 315 -17.85 -51.18 53.79
N LYS A 316 -17.34 -51.07 55.02
CA LYS A 316 -17.96 -51.65 56.22
C LYS A 316 -19.35 -51.07 56.48
N ASP A 317 -19.54 -49.77 56.25
CA ASP A 317 -20.82 -49.10 56.43
C ASP A 317 -21.87 -49.52 55.40
N ILE A 318 -21.50 -49.62 54.11
CA ILE A 318 -22.44 -50.01 53.05
C ILE A 318 -22.69 -51.51 52.96
N ARG A 319 -21.74 -52.35 53.41
CA ARG A 319 -21.82 -53.82 53.43
C ARG A 319 -21.84 -54.47 52.03
N LEU A 320 -21.94 -55.80 51.97
CA LEU A 320 -22.03 -56.54 50.71
C LEU A 320 -23.29 -56.13 49.93
N HIS A 321 -23.20 -55.94 48.62
CA HIS A 321 -24.27 -55.39 47.77
C HIS A 321 -24.67 -53.94 48.07
N GLY A 322 -23.94 -53.25 48.95
CA GLY A 322 -24.18 -51.86 49.30
C GLY A 322 -23.66 -50.85 48.27
N GLU A 323 -24.15 -49.62 48.39
CA GLU A 323 -23.78 -48.48 47.54
C GLU A 323 -23.60 -47.21 48.37
N ALA A 324 -22.52 -46.47 48.09
CA ALA A 324 -22.29 -45.13 48.62
C ALA A 324 -21.96 -44.13 47.52
N GLU A 325 -22.31 -42.87 47.81
CA GLU A 325 -21.87 -41.69 47.09
C GLU A 325 -20.86 -40.93 47.94
N LEU A 326 -19.78 -40.42 47.35
CA LEU A 326 -18.66 -39.84 48.07
C LEU A 326 -18.15 -38.56 47.42
N ALA A 327 -17.70 -37.64 48.28
CA ALA A 327 -16.80 -36.56 47.93
C ALA A 327 -15.40 -36.90 48.43
N VAL A 328 -14.42 -36.97 47.52
CA VAL A 328 -13.05 -37.37 47.84
C VAL A 328 -12.07 -36.25 47.45
N LYS A 329 -11.24 -35.82 48.41
CA LYS A 329 -10.09 -34.95 48.16
C LYS A 329 -8.99 -35.73 47.49
N VAL A 330 -8.52 -35.20 46.37
CA VAL A 330 -7.45 -35.81 45.57
C VAL A 330 -6.35 -34.81 45.24
N ASP A 331 -5.15 -35.31 44.96
CA ASP A 331 -4.08 -34.51 44.35
C ASP A 331 -4.28 -34.33 42.83
N GLU A 332 -3.28 -33.77 42.15
CA GLU A 332 -3.34 -33.49 40.71
C GLU A 332 -3.41 -34.74 39.84
N TYR A 333 -3.09 -35.92 40.38
CA TYR A 333 -3.15 -37.21 39.69
C TYR A 333 -4.44 -37.98 39.99
N GLY A 334 -5.31 -37.43 40.86
CA GLY A 334 -6.54 -38.09 41.27
C GLY A 334 -6.33 -39.11 42.39
N ASP A 335 -5.18 -39.10 43.06
CA ASP A 335 -4.94 -39.96 44.22
C ASP A 335 -5.57 -39.34 45.48
N PRO A 336 -6.33 -40.10 46.29
CA PRO A 336 -6.90 -39.59 47.53
C PRO A 336 -5.84 -39.10 48.51
N ARG A 337 -5.94 -37.84 48.94
CA ARG A 337 -5.00 -37.20 49.88
C ARG A 337 -5.72 -36.31 50.89
N LYS A 338 -5.24 -36.31 52.14
CA LYS A 338 -5.68 -35.36 53.18
C LYS A 338 -5.63 -33.90 52.72
N TYR A 339 -4.52 -33.53 52.09
CA TYR A 339 -4.26 -32.19 51.57
C TYR A 339 -4.47 -32.10 50.04
N GLY A 340 -5.41 -32.88 49.51
CA GLY A 340 -5.82 -32.78 48.12
C GLY A 340 -6.42 -31.40 47.82
N ASN A 341 -6.05 -30.83 46.66
CA ASN A 341 -6.53 -29.52 46.21
C ASN A 341 -7.77 -29.63 45.32
N TYR A 342 -8.10 -30.83 44.85
CA TYR A 342 -9.23 -31.07 43.96
C TYR A 342 -10.22 -32.03 44.60
N ILE A 343 -11.47 -31.97 44.13
CA ILE A 343 -12.54 -32.81 44.63
C ILE A 343 -13.10 -33.65 43.48
N GLU A 344 -13.14 -34.95 43.71
CA GLU A 344 -13.83 -35.90 42.86
C GLU A 344 -15.10 -36.41 43.54
N HIS A 345 -16.13 -36.64 42.73
CA HIS A 345 -17.38 -37.27 43.10
C HIS A 345 -17.29 -38.75 42.74
N TRP A 346 -17.31 -39.62 43.74
CA TRP A 346 -17.22 -41.07 43.55
C TRP A 346 -18.55 -41.74 43.89
N ARG A 347 -18.83 -42.85 43.21
CA ARG A 347 -19.86 -43.81 43.60
C ARG A 347 -19.22 -45.17 43.69
N ILE A 348 -19.43 -45.84 44.82
CA ILE A 348 -18.79 -47.11 45.13
C ILE A 348 -19.87 -48.14 45.43
N ARG A 349 -19.70 -49.35 44.88
CA ARG A 349 -20.57 -50.49 45.13
C ARG A 349 -19.76 -51.71 45.47
N VAL A 350 -20.15 -52.42 46.52
CA VAL A 350 -19.60 -53.75 46.80
C VAL A 350 -20.44 -54.76 46.06
N ILE A 351 -19.85 -55.46 45.09
CA ILE A 351 -20.58 -56.37 44.21
C ILE A 351 -20.69 -57.73 44.87
N GLU A 352 -19.56 -58.39 45.11
CA GLU A 352 -19.48 -59.79 45.51
C GLU A 352 -18.28 -60.04 46.42
N LEU A 353 -18.35 -61.14 47.17
CA LEU A 353 -17.28 -61.66 48.01
C LEU A 353 -16.72 -62.94 47.37
N HIS A 354 -15.43 -62.97 47.08
CA HIS A 354 -14.73 -64.11 46.52
C HIS A 354 -13.90 -64.80 47.59
N ALA A 355 -14.17 -66.08 47.84
CA ALA A 355 -13.23 -66.91 48.59
C ALA A 355 -11.94 -67.06 47.75
N MET A 356 -10.81 -66.66 48.33
CA MET A 356 -9.49 -66.82 47.70
C MET A 356 -9.00 -68.26 47.73
#